data_AF-A0A661NJP6-F1
#
_entry.id   AF-A0A661NJP6-F1
#
_cell.length_a   1.000
_cell.length_b   1.000
_cell.length_c   1.000
_cell.angle_alpha   90.00
_cell.angle_beta   90.00
_cell.angle_gamma   90.00
#
_symmetry.space_group_name_H-M   'P 1'
#
loop_
_entity.id
_entity.type
_entity.pdbx_description
1 polymer ?
#
loop_
_entity_poly.entity_id
_entity_poly.type
_entity_poly.pdbx_seq_one_letter_code
_entity_poly.pdbx_strand_id
1 'polypeptide(L)'
;MAADDPTDIVTKFQRDGQFLKRNGPAHEAGSYCNKKLCFTSTAIAPMARLLHELSLRPDCYTVKLDHEVGRHGMVRGRCFLTSEEAVAELWPKYKVTDDVLCTVQDDDFTVRFREP
;
A
#
# COMPACT_ATOMS: atom_id res chain seq x y z
N MET A 1 -2.48 25.41 12.90
CA MET A 1 -2.01 24.20 12.19
C MET A 1 -2.82 24.10 10.92
N ALA A 2 -2.23 24.32 9.76
CA ALA A 2 -2.93 24.19 8.49
C ALA A 2 -3.21 22.69 8.26
N ALA A 3 -4.47 22.33 8.10
CA ALA A 3 -4.84 21.00 7.66
C ALA A 3 -4.42 20.88 6.19
N ASP A 4 -3.52 19.95 5.88
CA ASP A 4 -3.11 19.66 4.51
C ASP A 4 -4.36 19.38 3.66
N ASP A 5 -4.46 20.09 2.53
CA ASP A 5 -5.47 19.87 1.51
C ASP A 5 -5.49 18.36 1.15
N PRO A 6 -6.63 17.66 1.32
CA PRO A 6 -6.75 16.23 0.98
C PRO A 6 -6.32 15.87 -0.43
N THR A 7 -6.26 16.84 -1.33
CA THR A 7 -5.88 16.68 -2.73
C THR A 7 -4.35 16.71 -2.95
N ASP A 8 -3.54 17.12 -1.97
CA ASP A 8 -2.07 17.21 -2.12
C ASP A 8 -1.32 15.92 -1.77
N ILE A 9 -1.93 14.98 -1.04
CA ILE A 9 -1.18 13.79 -0.56
C ILE A 9 -0.69 12.87 -1.69
N VAL A 10 -1.40 12.87 -2.82
CA VAL A 10 -1.04 12.08 -4.02
C VAL A 10 0.27 12.58 -4.64
N THR A 11 0.61 13.86 -4.49
CA THR A 11 1.86 14.45 -5.00
C THR A 11 3.11 13.91 -4.30
N LYS A 12 2.94 13.27 -3.13
CA LYS A 12 4.04 12.61 -2.40
C LYS A 12 4.45 11.27 -3.02
N PHE A 13 3.73 10.80 -4.04
CA PHE A 13 4.03 9.56 -4.75
C PHE A 13 4.62 9.85 -6.14
N GLN A 14 5.53 9.00 -6.58
CA GLN A 14 6.18 9.07 -7.89
C GLN A 14 5.55 8.06 -8.84
N ARG A 15 5.46 8.39 -10.14
CA ARG A 15 4.90 7.48 -11.14
C ARG A 15 5.85 6.29 -11.40
N ASP A 16 5.31 5.07 -11.33
CA ASP A 16 5.99 3.79 -11.54
C ASP A 16 5.08 2.88 -12.40
N GLY A 17 5.13 3.08 -13.72
CA GLY A 17 4.24 2.43 -14.67
C GLY A 17 2.77 2.78 -14.40
N GLN A 18 1.95 1.75 -14.15
CA GLN A 18 0.52 1.89 -13.81
C GLN A 18 0.26 2.31 -12.36
N PHE A 19 1.30 2.40 -11.52
CA PHE A 19 1.15 2.74 -10.10
C PHE A 19 1.79 4.09 -9.78
N LEU A 20 1.30 4.70 -8.71
CA LEU A 20 1.98 5.73 -7.95
C LEU A 20 2.70 5.06 -6.77
N LYS A 21 4.00 5.24 -6.67
CA LYS A 21 4.87 4.56 -5.72
C LYS A 21 5.46 5.55 -4.73
N ARG A 22 5.61 5.14 -3.48
CA ARG A 22 6.45 5.82 -2.51
C ARG A 22 7.34 4.81 -1.79
N ASN A 23 8.64 5.07 -1.74
CA ASN A 23 9.58 4.26 -0.96
C ASN A 23 9.45 4.60 0.52
N GLY A 24 9.51 3.58 1.38
CA GLY A 24 9.66 3.76 2.81
C GLY A 24 11.14 3.72 3.25
N PRO A 25 11.43 3.98 4.53
CA PRO A 25 12.78 3.96 5.09
C PRO A 25 13.57 2.67 4.82
N ALA A 26 12.91 1.50 4.81
CA ALA A 26 13.60 0.23 4.60
C ALA A 26 13.96 -0.07 3.14
N HIS A 27 13.57 0.79 2.18
CA HIS A 27 13.83 0.55 0.77
C HIS A 27 15.33 0.42 0.46
N GLU A 28 16.16 1.25 1.09
CA GLU A 28 17.61 1.29 0.87
C GLU A 28 18.33 0.02 1.37
N ALA A 29 17.77 -0.66 2.37
CA ALA A 29 18.31 -1.93 2.89
C ALA A 29 18.07 -3.12 1.94
N GLY A 30 17.20 -2.96 0.94
CA GLY A 30 17.10 -3.87 -0.21
C GLY A 30 16.22 -5.12 -0.03
N SER A 31 15.74 -5.46 1.16
CA SER A 31 14.92 -6.66 1.39
C SER A 31 13.48 -6.34 1.83
N TYR A 32 12.51 -7.03 1.23
CA TYR A 32 11.12 -7.10 1.68
C TYR A 32 10.64 -8.56 1.66
N CYS A 33 9.62 -8.88 2.45
CA CYS A 33 9.03 -10.23 2.42
C CYS A 33 8.03 -10.38 1.28
N ASN A 34 7.82 -11.60 0.79
CA ASN A 34 6.86 -11.87 -0.29
C ASN A 34 5.38 -11.75 0.14
N LYS A 35 5.10 -11.38 1.39
CA LYS A 35 3.77 -11.06 1.89
C LYS A 35 3.60 -9.54 1.93
N LYS A 36 2.42 -9.05 1.52
CA LYS A 36 2.10 -7.63 1.50
C LYS A 36 0.67 -7.37 1.92
N LEU A 37 0.42 -6.20 2.50
CA LEU A 37 -0.93 -5.73 2.76
C LEU A 37 -1.52 -5.15 1.48
N CYS A 38 -2.70 -5.60 1.12
CA CYS A 38 -3.49 -5.13 -0.01
C CYS A 38 -4.73 -4.42 0.52
N PHE A 39 -4.89 -3.17 0.12
CA PHE A 39 -5.99 -2.30 0.53
C PHE A 39 -6.89 -2.04 -0.67
N THR A 40 -8.20 -2.02 -0.44
CA THR A 40 -9.21 -1.68 -1.44
C THR A 40 -10.22 -0.70 -0.85
N SER A 41 -10.53 0.38 -1.56
CA SER A 41 -11.50 1.41 -1.14
C SER A 41 -12.19 2.00 -2.37
N THR A 42 -13.32 2.66 -2.19
CA THR A 42 -13.98 3.48 -3.22
C THR A 42 -13.43 4.90 -3.29
N ALA A 43 -12.60 5.31 -2.33
CA ALA A 43 -12.12 6.69 -2.20
C ALA A 43 -10.59 6.77 -2.26
N ILE A 44 -10.07 7.56 -3.21
CA ILE A 44 -8.62 7.71 -3.44
C ILE A 44 -7.91 8.50 -2.32
N ALA A 45 -8.54 9.55 -1.81
CA ALA A 45 -7.95 10.41 -0.78
C ALA A 45 -7.63 9.67 0.54
N PRO A 46 -8.59 8.93 1.17
CA PRO A 46 -8.27 8.16 2.38
C PRO A 46 -7.26 7.04 2.09
N MET A 47 -7.31 6.40 0.91
CA MET A 47 -6.31 5.42 0.50
C MET A 47 -4.90 6.04 0.43
N ALA A 48 -4.77 7.19 -0.22
CA ALA A 48 -3.48 7.86 -0.38
C ALA A 48 -2.91 8.35 0.96
N ARG A 49 -3.76 8.85 1.87
CA ARG A 49 -3.39 9.19 3.26
C ARG A 49 -2.87 7.97 4.02
N LEU A 50 -3.62 6.87 4.01
CA LEU A 50 -3.23 5.61 4.64
C LEU A 50 -1.87 5.12 4.12
N LEU A 51 -1.69 5.05 2.80
CA LEU A 51 -0.43 4.60 2.20
C LEU A 51 0.73 5.56 2.51
N HIS A 52 0.47 6.86 2.59
CA HIS A 52 1.48 7.82 3.01
C HIS A 52 1.91 7.55 4.45
N GLU A 53 0.98 7.38 5.40
CA GLU A 53 1.31 7.05 6.79
C GLU A 53 2.09 5.75 6.90
N LEU A 54 1.67 4.70 6.18
CA LEU A 54 2.38 3.43 6.12
C LEU A 54 3.80 3.58 5.57
N SER A 55 4.00 4.44 4.58
CA SER A 55 5.32 4.71 3.99
C SER A 55 6.32 5.34 4.96
N LEU A 56 5.85 5.91 6.07
CA LEU A 56 6.71 6.53 7.09
C LEU A 56 7.20 5.52 8.14
N ARG A 57 6.65 4.31 8.17
CA ARG A 57 7.06 3.29 9.14
C ARG A 57 8.50 2.80 8.85
N PRO A 58 9.32 2.54 9.87
CA PRO A 58 10.69 2.05 9.68
C PRO A 58 10.78 0.72 8.91
N ASP A 59 9.77 -0.13 9.03
CA ASP A 59 9.67 -1.46 8.38
C ASP A 59 9.01 -1.42 7.00
N CYS A 60 8.62 -0.23 6.52
CA CYS A 60 8.05 -0.09 5.19
C CYS A 60 9.14 -0.10 4.11
N TYR A 61 9.04 -1.05 3.20
CA TYR A 61 9.89 -1.11 2.02
C TYR A 61 9.34 -0.18 0.91
N THR A 62 8.09 -0.36 0.52
CA THR A 62 7.43 0.53 -0.45
C THR A 62 5.92 0.44 -0.32
N VAL A 63 5.24 1.51 -0.73
CA VAL A 63 3.80 1.52 -0.97
C VAL A 63 3.51 1.81 -2.43
N LYS A 64 2.42 1.24 -2.93
CA LYS A 64 1.91 1.49 -4.28
C LYS A 64 0.42 1.82 -4.22
N LEU A 65 0.03 2.88 -4.90
CA LEU A 65 -1.34 3.32 -5.12
C LEU A 65 -1.68 3.14 -6.60
N ASP A 66 -2.81 2.51 -6.89
CA ASP A 66 -3.36 2.48 -8.24
C ASP A 66 -3.88 3.88 -8.60
N HIS A 67 -3.34 4.49 -9.65
CA HIS A 67 -3.66 5.88 -10.03
C HIS A 67 -4.79 5.98 -11.05
N GLU A 68 -5.07 4.89 -11.74
CA GLU A 68 -6.27 4.73 -12.54
C GLU A 68 -7.31 4.12 -11.60
N VAL A 69 -8.46 4.78 -11.45
CA VAL A 69 -9.58 4.20 -10.72
C VAL A 69 -9.88 2.86 -11.40
N GLY A 70 -9.72 1.77 -10.66
CA GLY A 70 -9.84 0.42 -11.20
C GLY A 70 -11.22 0.19 -11.80
N ARG A 71 -11.37 -0.91 -12.55
CA ARG A 71 -12.70 -1.35 -13.03
C ARG A 71 -13.68 -1.32 -11.86
N HIS A 72 -14.83 -0.67 -12.06
CA HIS A 72 -15.90 -0.51 -11.06
C HIS A 72 -15.70 0.53 -9.95
N GLY A 73 -14.81 1.53 -10.12
CA GLY A 73 -14.74 2.64 -9.17
C GLY A 73 -13.91 2.35 -7.91
N MET A 74 -13.14 1.25 -7.92
CA MET A 74 -12.34 0.82 -6.77
C MET A 74 -10.88 1.23 -6.93
N VAL A 75 -10.30 1.77 -5.87
CA VAL A 75 -8.88 2.13 -5.76
C VAL A 75 -8.16 1.05 -4.97
N ARG A 76 -6.94 0.71 -5.41
CA ARG A 76 -6.11 -0.32 -4.77
C ARG A 76 -4.84 0.27 -4.20
N GLY A 77 -4.52 -0.11 -2.97
CA GLY A 77 -3.27 0.19 -2.31
C GLY A 77 -2.49 -1.08 -1.98
N ARG A 78 -1.17 -1.00 -1.96
CA ARG A 78 -0.30 -2.10 -1.52
C ARG A 78 0.78 -1.54 -0.61
N CYS A 79 1.06 -2.23 0.49
CA CYS A 79 2.18 -1.94 1.38
C CYS A 79 3.06 -3.17 1.51
N PHE A 80 4.32 -3.02 1.12
CA PHE A 80 5.37 -4.03 1.21
C PHE A 80 6.20 -3.73 2.46
N LEU A 81 6.36 -4.73 3.32
CA LEU A 81 7.09 -4.63 4.58
C LEU A 81 8.33 -5.53 4.54
N THR A 82 9.26 -5.27 5.45
CA THR A 82 10.53 -6.01 5.51
C THR A 82 10.39 -7.47 5.93
N SER A 83 9.36 -7.82 6.72
CA SER A 83 9.20 -9.18 7.27
C SER A 83 7.74 -9.61 7.42
N GLU A 84 7.53 -10.93 7.54
CA GLU A 84 6.20 -11.50 7.73
C GLU A 84 5.60 -11.12 9.10
N GLU A 85 6.45 -10.97 10.11
CA GLU A 85 6.05 -10.53 11.46
C GLU A 85 5.49 -9.11 11.41
N ALA A 86 6.11 -8.21 10.64
CA ALA A 86 5.59 -6.86 10.43
C ALA A 86 4.21 -6.88 9.76
N VAL A 87 4.00 -7.76 8.77
CA VAL A 87 2.68 -7.96 8.13
C VAL A 87 1.66 -8.49 9.14
N ALA A 88 2.03 -9.50 9.94
CA ALA A 88 1.16 -10.12 10.94
C ALA A 88 0.78 -9.18 12.08
N GLU A 89 1.68 -8.29 12.50
CA GLU A 89 1.41 -7.27 13.52
C GLU A 89 0.48 -6.17 12.98
N LEU A 90 0.65 -5.79 11.72
CA LEU A 90 -0.03 -4.64 11.13
C LEU A 90 -1.42 -4.98 10.58
N TRP A 91 -1.60 -6.15 9.98
CA TRP A 91 -2.88 -6.56 9.38
C TRP A 91 -4.09 -6.48 10.34
N PRO A 92 -4.01 -6.94 11.61
CA PRO A 92 -5.12 -6.85 12.56
C PRO A 92 -5.64 -5.44 12.81
N LYS A 93 -4.80 -4.41 12.62
CA LYS A 93 -5.17 -3.00 12.83
C LYS A 93 -6.02 -2.45 11.69
N TYR A 94 -5.97 -3.07 10.51
CA TYR A 94 -6.65 -2.60 9.29
C TYR A 94 -7.65 -3.59 8.71
N LYS A 95 -7.72 -4.84 9.22
CA LYS A 95 -8.60 -5.89 8.66
C LYS A 95 -10.10 -5.62 8.80
N VAL A 96 -10.50 -4.71 9.71
CA VAL A 96 -11.89 -4.29 9.90
C VAL A 96 -11.91 -2.77 10.05
N THR A 97 -12.06 -2.08 8.93
CA THR A 97 -12.31 -0.63 8.91
C THR A 97 -13.45 -0.35 7.93
N ASP A 98 -14.28 0.65 8.21
CA ASP A 98 -15.49 0.93 7.41
C ASP A 98 -15.15 1.39 5.98
N ASP A 99 -14.01 2.09 5.81
CA ASP A 99 -13.64 2.73 4.55
C ASP A 99 -12.68 1.94 3.67
N VAL A 100 -12.02 0.90 4.23
CA VAL A 100 -10.97 0.14 3.56
C VAL A 100 -11.08 -1.34 3.90
N LEU A 101 -11.10 -2.17 2.86
CA LEU A 101 -10.87 -3.60 2.98
C LEU A 101 -9.36 -3.87 2.93
N CYS A 102 -8.83 -4.54 3.96
CA CYS A 102 -7.42 -4.95 4.02
C CYS A 102 -7.26 -6.48 4.01
N THR A 103 -6.50 -6.99 3.06
CA THR A 103 -6.14 -8.41 2.94
C THR A 103 -4.62 -8.59 2.93
N VAL A 104 -4.16 -9.80 3.24
CA VAL A 104 -2.77 -10.20 3.01
C VAL A 104 -2.70 -10.91 1.66
N GLN A 105 -1.80 -10.47 0.78
CA GLN A 105 -1.45 -11.22 -0.41
C GLN A 105 -0.11 -11.92 -0.21
N ASP A 106 -0.11 -13.24 -0.39
CA ASP A 106 1.07 -14.08 -0.36
C ASP A 106 1.59 -14.30 -1.80
N ASP A 107 2.69 -13.62 -2.16
CA ASP A 107 3.30 -13.79 -3.47
C ASP A 107 4.02 -15.14 -3.60
N ASP A 108 4.44 -15.81 -2.52
CA ASP A 108 5.02 -17.16 -2.58
C ASP A 108 4.01 -18.17 -3.13
N PHE A 109 2.75 -18.01 -2.74
CA PHE A 109 1.64 -18.78 -3.27
C PHE A 109 1.29 -18.35 -4.70
N THR A 110 1.08 -17.05 -4.93
CA THR A 110 0.50 -16.57 -6.20
C THR A 110 1.47 -16.58 -7.39
N VAL A 111 2.78 -16.48 -7.16
CA VAL A 111 3.77 -16.37 -8.26
C VAL A 111 3.73 -17.56 -9.21
N ARG A 112 3.42 -18.77 -8.71
CA ARG A 112 3.36 -20.01 -9.50
C ARG A 112 2.18 -20.06 -10.47
N PHE A 113 1.21 -19.16 -10.30
CA PHE A 113 -0.02 -19.10 -11.09
C PHE A 113 -0.11 -17.84 -11.95
N ARG A 114 0.91 -16.97 -11.92
CA ARG A 114 0.97 -15.86 -12.87
C ARG A 114 1.40 -16.43 -14.22
N GLU A 115 0.50 -16.40 -15.19
CA GLU A 115 0.85 -16.72 -16.58
C GLU A 115 1.87 -15.68 -17.11
N PRO A 116 2.75 -16.08 -18.06
CA PRO A 116 3.70 -15.18 -18.71
C PRO A 116 3.03 -14.02 -19.48
#